data_AF-A0A1E3H189-F1
#
_entry.id   AF-A0A1E3H189-F1
#
_cell.length_a   1.000
_cell.length_b   1.000
_cell.length_c   1.000
_cell.angle_alpha   90.00
_cell.angle_beta   90.00
_cell.angle_gamma   90.00
#
_symmetry.space_group_name_H-M   'P 1'
#
loop_
_entity.id
_entity.type
_entity.pdbx_description
1 polymer ?
#
loop_
_entity_poly.entity_id
_entity_poly.type
_entity_poly.pdbx_seq_one_letter_code
_entity_poly.pdbx_strand_id
1 'polypeptide(L)' 'MVVVEGQNAPCRYAGREIAREYPDRDGLDLMFPKAAKRLRGVVANVERPGALVAGANFEAKLPEQWIYG' A
#
# COMPACT_ATOMS: atom_id res chain seq x y z
N MET A 1 12.38 -5.80 12.16
CA MET A 1 11.10 -6.51 11.97
C MET A 1 10.00 -5.48 11.95
N VAL A 2 9.04 -5.65 11.05
CA VAL A 2 7.84 -4.81 10.98
C VAL A 2 6.60 -5.67 11.16
N VAL A 3 5.56 -5.09 11.74
CA VAL A 3 4.26 -5.73 11.92
C VAL A 3 3.24 -4.98 11.09
N VAL A 4 2.48 -5.70 10.27
CA VAL A 4 1.42 -5.12 9.44
C VAL A 4 0.24 -4.74 10.32
N GLU A 5 -0.16 -3.48 10.27
CA GLU A 5 -1.26 -2.92 11.07
C GLU A 5 -2.57 -2.85 10.27
N GLY A 6 -2.49 -2.86 8.94
CA GLY A 6 -3.68 -2.82 8.11
C GLY A 6 -3.42 -2.52 6.65
N GLN A 7 -4.53 -2.39 5.92
CA GLN A 7 -4.49 -1.98 4.52
C GLN A 7 -4.19 -0.50 4.42
N ASN A 8 -3.35 -0.15 3.45
CA ASN A 8 -3.08 1.23 3.12
C ASN A 8 -4.28 1.82 2.37
N ALA A 9 -5.14 2.57 3.06
CA ALA A 9 -6.33 3.15 2.44
C ALA A 9 -5.93 4.13 1.31
N PRO A 10 -6.53 4.01 0.12
CA PRO A 10 -6.23 4.93 -0.96
C PRO A 10 -6.90 6.29 -0.72
N CYS A 11 -6.20 7.38 -1.07
CA CYS A 11 -6.62 8.74 -0.78
C CYS A 11 -6.52 9.66 -1.99
N ARG A 12 -7.29 10.75 -1.97
CA ARG A 12 -7.31 11.75 -3.05
C ARG A 12 -5.95 12.42 -3.26
N TYR A 13 -5.15 12.58 -2.20
CA TYR A 13 -3.82 13.19 -2.30
C TYR A 13 -2.89 12.38 -3.21
N ALA A 14 -2.81 11.07 -3.02
CA ALA A 14 -2.05 10.20 -3.92
C ALA A 14 -2.61 10.23 -5.35
N GLY A 15 -3.94 10.32 -5.50
CA GLY A 15 -4.58 10.51 -6.80
C GLY A 15 -4.19 11.83 -7.49
N ARG A 16 -3.99 12.92 -6.74
CA ARG A 16 -3.52 14.20 -7.29
C ARG A 16 -2.10 14.11 -7.84
N GLU A 17 -1.21 13.38 -7.17
CA GLU A 17 0.14 13.15 -7.70
C GLU A 17 0.10 12.33 -8.99
N ILE A 18 -0.78 11.32 -9.07
CA ILE A 18 -1.00 10.59 -10.34
C ILE A 18 -1.54 11.54 -11.41
N ALA A 19 -2.52 12.39 -11.09
CA ALA A 19 -3.07 13.35 -12.05
C ALA A 19 -2.02 14.31 -12.62
N ARG A 20 -1.01 14.70 -11.81
CA ARG A 20 0.11 15.55 -12.27
C ARG A 20 0.98 14.87 -13.34
N GLU A 21 1.18 13.56 -13.23
CA GLU A 21 1.95 12.78 -14.20
C GLU A 21 1.18 12.48 -15.50
N TYR A 22 -0.15 12.65 -15.49
CA TYR A 22 -1.02 12.40 -16.64
C TYR A 22 -1.96 13.59 -16.89
N PRO A 23 -1.43 14.76 -17.29
CA PRO A 23 -2.20 16.00 -17.41
C PRO A 23 -3.32 15.92 -18.45
N ASP A 24 -3.21 15.03 -19.45
CA ASP A 24 -4.22 14.82 -20.48
C ASP A 24 -5.42 13.98 -20.00
N ARG A 25 -5.45 13.58 -18.71
CA ARG A 25 -6.50 12.74 -18.13
C ARG A 25 -7.14 13.38 -16.90
N ASP A 26 -8.36 13.85 -17.09
CA ASP A 26 -9.14 14.47 -16.02
C ASP A 26 -9.66 13.48 -14.98
N GLY A 27 -9.82 13.96 -13.74
CA GLY A 27 -10.53 13.25 -12.67
C GLY A 27 -9.75 12.11 -12.00
N LEU A 28 -8.48 11.91 -12.33
CA LEU A 28 -7.64 10.85 -11.77
C LEU A 28 -7.53 10.91 -10.23
N ASP A 29 -7.62 12.11 -9.66
CA ASP A 29 -7.59 12.31 -8.21
C ASP A 29 -8.77 11.65 -7.47
N LEU A 30 -9.95 11.65 -8.08
CA LEU A 30 -11.17 11.02 -7.57
C LEU A 30 -11.31 9.56 -8.03
N MET A 31 -10.78 9.22 -9.20
CA MET A 31 -10.80 7.85 -9.72
C MET A 31 -9.85 6.94 -8.94
N PHE A 32 -8.68 7.43 -8.55
CA PHE A 32 -7.67 6.62 -7.88
C PHE A 32 -8.18 5.95 -6.59
N PRO A 33 -8.83 6.64 -5.62
CA PRO A 33 -9.37 5.98 -4.43
C PRO A 33 -10.34 4.84 -4.72
N LYS A 34 -11.12 4.95 -5.80
CA LYS A 34 -12.07 3.91 -6.22
C LYS A 34 -11.34 2.72 -6.83
N ALA A 35 -10.40 2.98 -7.74
CA ALA A 35 -9.67 1.95 -8.47
C ALA A 35 -8.64 1.21 -7.60
N ALA A 36 -8.02 1.89 -6.63
CA ALA A 36 -6.94 1.33 -5.80
C ALA A 36 -7.45 0.66 -4.50
N LYS A 37 -8.77 0.48 -4.36
CA LYS A 37 -9.37 -0.13 -3.16
C LYS A 37 -8.84 -1.54 -2.97
N ARG A 38 -8.20 -1.80 -1.81
CA ARG A 38 -7.51 -3.05 -1.45
C ARG A 38 -6.29 -3.41 -2.32
N LEU A 39 -5.79 -2.47 -3.12
CA LEU A 39 -4.64 -2.68 -4.02
C LEU A 39 -3.44 -1.77 -3.73
N ARG A 40 -3.55 -0.86 -2.75
CA ARG A 40 -2.50 0.13 -2.41
C ARG A 40 -1.48 -0.38 -1.37
N GLY A 41 -1.40 -1.70 -1.19
CA GLY A 41 -0.51 -2.32 -0.22
C GLY A 41 -0.97 -2.17 1.23
N VAL A 42 -0.02 -2.24 2.16
CA VAL A 42 -0.26 -2.25 3.60
C VAL A 42 0.56 -1.18 4.31
N VAL A 43 0.18 -0.87 5.54
CA VAL A 43 0.98 -0.06 6.47
C VAL A 43 1.50 -0.94 7.60
N ALA A 44 2.69 -0.64 8.11
CA ALA A 44 3.36 -1.44 9.12
C ALA A 44 4.14 -0.57 10.10
N ASN A 45 4.20 -1.02 11.36
CA ASN A 45 5.02 -0.41 12.41
C ASN A 45 6.38 -1.11 12.51
N VAL A 46 7.42 -0.36 12.89
CA VAL A 46 8.73 -0.94 13.23
C VAL A 46 8.66 -1.49 14.65
N GLU A 47 8.55 -2.81 14.78
CA GLU A 47 8.55 -3.49 16.08
C GLU A 47 9.99 -3.70 16.59
N ARG A 48 10.93 -3.98 15.69
CA ARG A 48 12.36 -4.14 16.02
C ARG A 48 13.24 -3.38 15.03
N PRO A 49 14.02 -2.37 15.48
CA PRO A 49 14.95 -1.64 14.63
C PRO A 49 16.01 -2.54 13.99
N GLY A 50 16.48 -2.13 12.82
CA GLY A 50 17.53 -2.81 12.06
C GLY A 50 17.77 -2.12 10.72
N ALA A 51 18.89 -2.43 10.07
CA ALA A 51 19.20 -1.91 8.73
C ALA A 51 18.43 -2.67 7.64
N LEU A 52 18.04 -1.96 6.59
CA LEU A 52 17.45 -2.52 5.38
C LEU A 52 18.27 -2.06 4.18
N VAL A 53 18.43 -2.94 3.19
CA VAL A 53 19.13 -2.65 1.93
C VAL A 53 18.21 -3.05 0.78
N ALA A 54 18.19 -2.24 -0.28
CA ALA A 54 17.42 -2.54 -1.47
C ALA A 54 17.84 -3.89 -2.08
N GLY A 55 16.86 -4.70 -2.48
CA GLY A 55 17.10 -6.03 -3.06
C GLY A 55 17.36 -7.15 -2.04
N ALA A 56 17.36 -6.86 -0.73
CA ALA A 56 17.47 -7.90 0.28
C ALA A 56 16.25 -8.83 0.27
N ASN A 57 16.49 -10.12 0.53
CA ASN A 57 15.42 -11.08 0.76
C ASN A 57 14.67 -10.75 2.06
N PHE A 58 13.40 -11.15 2.12
CA PHE A 58 12.59 -11.05 3.32
C PHE A 58 11.83 -12.35 3.58
N GLU A 59 11.44 -12.54 4.83
CA GLU A 59 10.55 -13.62 5.25
C GLU A 59 9.25 -12.99 5.77
N ALA A 60 8.11 -13.51 5.34
CA ALA A 60 6.81 -13.08 5.82
C ALA A 60 6.21 -14.16 6.74
N LYS A 61 5.88 -13.78 7.97
CA LYS A 61 5.08 -14.60 8.87
C LYS A 61 3.62 -14.29 8.63
N LEU A 62 2.90 -15.23 8.02
CA LEU A 62 1.48 -15.11 7.74
C LEU A 62 0.69 -15.80 8.84
N PRO A 63 -0.30 -15.13 9.47
CA PRO A 63 -1.22 -15.81 10.37
C PRO A 63 -2.04 -16.85 9.59
N GLU A 64 -2.54 -17.87 10.29
CA GLU A 64 -3.45 -18.84 9.71
C GLU A 64 -4.65 -18.12 9.08
N GLN A 65 -4.92 -18.39 7.79
CA GLN A 65 -6.04 -17.79 7.08
C GLN A 65 -7.22 -18.74 7.06
N TRP A 66 -8.29 -18.38 7.75
CA TRP A 66 -9.56 -19.07 7.69
C TRP A 66 -10.34 -18.52 6.50
N ILE A 67 -9.99 -19.00 5.31
CA ILE A 67 -10.70 -18.67 4.09
C ILE A 67 -11.89 -19.63 4.02
N TYR A 68 -13.09 -19.14 4.32
CA TYR A 68 -14.32 -19.90 4.06
C TYR A 68 -14.46 -19.99 2.54
N GLY A 69 -14.06 -21.15 2.00
CA GLY A 69 -14.35 -21.53 0.62
C GLY A 69 -15.83 -21.82 0.42
#